data_AF-A0A453JSL6-F1
#
_entry.id   AF-A0A453JSL6-F1
#
_cell.length_a   1.000
_cell.length_b   1.000
_cell.length_c   1.000
_cell.angle_alpha   90.00
_cell.angle_beta   90.00
_cell.angle_gamma   90.00
#
_symmetry.space_group_name_H-M   'P 1'
#
loop_
_entity.id
_entity.type
_entity.pdbx_description
1 polymer ?
#
loop_
_entity_poly.entity_id
_entity_poly.type
_entity_poly.pdbx_seq_one_letter_code
_entity_poly.pdbx_strand_id
1 'polypeptide(L)'
;LYSRLFANTQIGSYTHTDLGVEFELDSIKKLSMDYAKAKESAFAEASQTVDVEDAKHILQNDKLLGDKVEEIVKEWDAQKEDFYQKTGVSPHDELAVVDNDESGEFHDELEQLLLE
;
A
#
# COMPACT_ATOMS: atom_id res chain seq x y z
N LEU A 1 -16.55 3.92 23.26
CA LEU A 1 -15.53 4.97 23.02
C LEU A 1 -14.72 4.63 21.77
N TYR A 2 -14.18 3.42 21.66
CA TYR A 2 -13.44 2.95 20.48
C TYR A 2 -14.24 2.88 19.19
N SER A 3 -15.48 2.38 19.21
CA SER A 3 -16.36 2.37 18.03
C SER A 3 -16.64 3.75 17.42
N ARG A 4 -16.54 4.83 18.19
CA ARG A 4 -16.65 6.22 17.68
C ARG A 4 -15.37 6.71 16.98
N LEU A 5 -14.21 6.11 17.27
CA LEU A 5 -12.95 6.49 16.63
C LEU A 5 -12.95 6.09 15.14
N PHE A 6 -13.63 5.00 14.80
CA PHE A 6 -13.66 4.42 13.45
C PHE A 6 -14.99 4.65 12.72
N ALA A 7 -16.08 4.94 13.45
CA ALA A 7 -17.34 5.35 12.85
C ALA A 7 -17.16 6.68 12.11
N ASN A 8 -16.88 6.58 10.80
CA ASN A 8 -16.80 7.69 9.86
C ASN A 8 -15.55 8.57 9.96
N THR A 9 -14.36 7.98 10.19
CA THR A 9 -13.10 8.73 10.16
C THR A 9 -12.11 8.13 9.16
N GLN A 10 -11.28 8.99 8.54
CA GLN A 10 -10.16 8.58 7.67
C GLN A 10 -9.20 7.58 8.35
N ILE A 11 -9.17 7.55 9.69
CA ILE A 11 -8.37 6.60 10.46
C ILE A 11 -8.77 5.15 10.17
N GLY A 12 -10.07 4.84 10.06
CA GLY A 12 -10.54 3.49 9.73
C GLY A 12 -10.11 3.04 8.33
N SER A 13 -10.11 3.94 7.35
CA SER A 13 -9.63 3.60 5.99
C SER A 13 -8.13 3.29 5.97
N TYR A 14 -7.32 4.01 6.77
CA TYR A 14 -5.89 3.73 6.84
C TYR A 14 -5.61 2.43 7.59
N THR A 15 -6.27 2.14 8.71
CA THR A 15 -6.01 0.90 9.49
C THR A 15 -6.35 -0.38 8.71
N HIS A 16 -7.25 -0.32 7.73
CA HIS A 16 -7.57 -1.43 6.83
C HIS A 16 -6.62 -1.55 5.61
N THR A 17 -5.82 -0.52 5.32
CA THR A 17 -5.01 -0.51 4.09
C THR A 17 -3.89 -1.55 4.14
N ASP A 18 -3.89 -2.47 3.18
CA ASP A 18 -2.78 -3.36 2.87
C ASP A 18 -1.87 -2.69 1.84
N LEU A 19 -0.77 -2.08 2.32
CA LEU A 19 0.18 -1.41 1.46
C LEU A 19 0.91 -2.36 0.50
N GLY A 20 1.00 -3.66 0.82
CA GLY A 20 1.58 -4.65 -0.09
C GLY A 20 0.76 -4.79 -1.37
N VAL A 21 -0.57 -4.79 -1.23
CA VAL A 21 -1.51 -4.82 -2.36
C VAL A 21 -1.58 -3.48 -3.07
N GLU A 22 -1.70 -2.36 -2.35
CA GLU A 22 -1.78 -1.01 -2.94
C GLU A 22 -0.55 -0.65 -3.78
N PHE A 23 0.64 -1.06 -3.33
CA PHE A 23 1.87 -0.84 -4.10
C PHE A 23 2.13 -1.91 -5.16
N GLU A 24 1.31 -2.96 -5.24
CA GLU A 24 1.59 -4.16 -6.02
C GLU A 24 3.05 -4.62 -5.79
N LEU A 25 3.40 -4.89 -4.52
CA LEU A 25 4.79 -5.11 -4.11
C LEU A 25 5.51 -6.15 -4.97
N ASP A 26 4.81 -7.21 -5.38
CA ASP A 26 5.35 -8.24 -6.27
C ASP A 26 5.74 -7.70 -7.65
N SER A 27 4.91 -6.82 -8.22
CA SER A 27 5.21 -6.11 -9.48
C SER A 27 6.47 -5.26 -9.32
N ILE A 28 6.57 -4.49 -8.23
CA ILE A 28 7.75 -3.64 -7.97
C ILE A 28 9.01 -4.47 -7.77
N LYS A 29 8.96 -5.57 -7.02
CA LYS A 29 10.10 -6.46 -6.81
C LYS A 29 10.57 -7.07 -8.13
N LYS A 30 9.64 -7.54 -8.94
CA LYS A 30 9.94 -8.09 -10.26
C LYS A 30 10.62 -7.05 -11.16
N LEU A 31 10.03 -5.86 -11.30
CA LEU A 31 10.60 -4.78 -12.10
C LEU A 31 11.99 -4.36 -11.58
N SER A 32 12.16 -4.28 -10.26
CA SER A 32 13.44 -3.91 -9.65
C SER A 32 14.54 -4.93 -9.98
N MET A 33 14.20 -6.22 -9.94
CA MET A 33 15.13 -7.30 -10.29
C MET A 33 15.45 -7.31 -11.79
N ASP A 34 14.45 -7.14 -12.64
CA ASP A 34 14.63 -7.10 -14.10
C ASP A 34 15.48 -5.89 -14.51
N TYR A 35 15.26 -4.73 -13.88
CA TYR A 35 16.09 -3.54 -14.08
C TYR A 35 17.55 -3.76 -13.66
N ALA A 36 17.79 -4.39 -12.51
CA ALA A 36 19.14 -4.72 -12.06
C ALA A 36 19.87 -5.64 -13.05
N LYS A 37 19.20 -6.69 -13.54
CA LYS A 37 19.74 -7.59 -14.58
C LYS A 37 20.03 -6.87 -15.90
N ALA A 38 19.11 -6.02 -16.34
CA ALA A 38 19.29 -5.24 -17.57
C ALA A 38 20.49 -4.29 -17.46
N LYS A 39 20.65 -3.66 -16.30
CA LYS A 39 21.78 -2.78 -15.99
C LYS A 39 23.12 -3.53 -15.97
N GLU A 40 23.17 -4.70 -15.34
CA GLU A 40 24.36 -5.59 -15.39
C GLU A 40 24.70 -6.02 -16.81
N SER A 41 23.69 -6.40 -17.60
CA SER A 41 23.86 -6.85 -18.99
C SER A 41 24.40 -5.73 -19.87
N ALA A 42 23.81 -4.53 -19.78
CA ALA A 42 24.26 -3.36 -20.53
C ALA A 42 25.69 -2.94 -20.15
N PHE A 43 26.05 -3.04 -18.87
CA PHE A 43 27.41 -2.76 -18.42
C PHE A 43 28.42 -3.79 -18.96
N ALA A 44 28.07 -5.08 -18.92
CA ALA A 44 28.90 -6.15 -19.45
C ALA A 44 29.12 -6.03 -20.97
N GLU A 45 28.10 -5.59 -21.71
CA GLU A 45 28.20 -5.32 -23.15
C GLU A 45 29.10 -4.10 -23.43
N ALA A 46 28.90 -2.99 -22.71
CA ALA A 46 29.71 -1.79 -22.85
C ALA A 46 31.20 -2.05 -22.53
N SER A 47 31.47 -2.85 -21.50
CA SER A 47 32.82 -3.23 -21.08
C SER A 47 33.63 -3.96 -22.15
N GLN A 48 32.97 -4.56 -23.15
CA GLN A 48 33.66 -5.23 -24.26
C GLN A 48 34.19 -4.23 -25.29
N THR A 49 33.59 -3.04 -25.35
CA THR A 49 33.87 -2.03 -26.38
C THR A 49 34.65 -0.84 -25.83
N VAL A 50 34.44 -0.49 -24.55
CA VAL A 50 35.00 0.69 -23.89
C VAL A 50 35.46 0.33 -22.48
N ASP A 51 36.46 1.03 -21.96
CA ASP A 51 36.82 0.94 -20.54
C ASP A 51 35.72 1.56 -19.68
N VAL A 52 35.22 0.78 -18.72
CA VAL A 52 34.08 1.13 -17.87
C VAL A 52 34.43 1.09 -16.38
N GLU A 53 35.71 1.02 -16.00
CA GLU A 53 36.11 1.00 -14.58
C GLU A 53 35.56 2.21 -13.82
N ASP A 54 35.63 3.41 -14.41
CA ASP A 54 35.05 4.63 -13.83
C ASP A 54 33.54 4.53 -13.66
N ALA A 55 32.86 3.74 -14.49
CA ALA A 55 31.40 3.56 -14.48
C ALA A 55 30.94 2.41 -13.57
N LYS A 56 31.84 1.65 -12.95
CA LYS A 56 31.50 0.49 -12.11
C LYS A 56 30.62 0.84 -10.90
N HIS A 57 30.75 2.06 -10.39
CA HIS A 57 29.88 2.59 -9.34
C HIS A 57 28.40 2.64 -9.77
N ILE A 58 28.12 2.70 -11.09
CA ILE A 58 26.75 2.64 -11.60
C ILE A 58 26.11 1.33 -11.16
N LEU A 59 26.82 0.19 -11.17
CA LEU A 59 26.26 -1.10 -10.75
C LEU A 59 26.04 -1.24 -9.23
N GLN A 60 26.63 -0.35 -8.43
CA GLN A 60 26.53 -0.44 -6.98
C GLN A 60 25.13 0.01 -6.52
N ASN A 61 24.28 -0.96 -6.22
CA ASN A 61 23.01 -0.75 -5.54
C ASN A 61 22.96 -1.67 -4.31
N ASP A 62 23.08 -1.09 -3.11
CA ASP A 62 23.10 -1.86 -1.86
C ASP A 62 21.76 -2.58 -1.56
N LYS A 63 20.65 -2.03 -2.05
CA LYS A 63 19.30 -2.60 -1.95
C LYS A 63 18.49 -2.28 -3.20
N LEU A 64 17.67 -3.22 -3.65
CA LEU A 64 16.72 -2.96 -4.73
C LEU A 64 15.58 -2.06 -4.23
N LEU A 65 14.92 -1.36 -5.15
CA LEU A 65 13.74 -0.56 -4.82
C LEU A 65 12.65 -1.43 -4.18
N GLY A 66 12.41 -2.62 -4.73
CA GLY A 66 11.48 -3.60 -4.16
C GLY A 66 11.79 -4.02 -2.72
N ASP A 67 13.07 -4.11 -2.35
CA ASP A 67 13.47 -4.43 -0.97
C ASP A 67 13.13 -3.27 -0.02
N LYS A 68 13.33 -2.02 -0.48
CA LYS A 68 12.99 -0.82 0.30
C LYS A 68 11.49 -0.67 0.48
N VAL A 69 10.69 -0.94 -0.56
CA VAL A 69 9.23 -0.89 -0.46
C VAL A 69 8.71 -2.00 0.45
N GLU A 70 9.32 -3.19 0.42
CA GLU A 70 8.98 -4.27 1.37
C GLU A 70 9.24 -3.85 2.82
N GLU A 71 10.36 -3.16 3.10
CA GLU A 71 10.67 -2.64 4.43
C GLU A 71 9.59 -1.68 4.93
N ILE A 72 9.08 -0.80 4.05
CA ILE A 72 7.98 0.13 4.35
C ILE A 72 6.69 -0.64 4.65
N VAL A 73 6.36 -1.66 3.86
CA VAL A 73 5.16 -2.49 4.08
C VAL A 73 5.23 -3.20 5.43
N LYS A 74 6.39 -3.79 5.77
CA LYS A 74 6.60 -4.46 7.07
C LYS A 74 6.48 -3.49 8.26
N GLU A 75 7.05 -2.31 8.13
CA GLU A 75 6.97 -1.27 9.16
C GLU A 75 5.52 -0.81 9.36
N TRP A 76 4.77 -0.64 8.27
CA TRP A 76 3.35 -0.31 8.33
C TRP A 76 2.52 -1.38 9.03
N ASP A 77 2.73 -2.65 8.71
CA ASP A 77 2.04 -3.76 9.36
C ASP A 77 2.37 -3.84 10.86
N ALA A 78 3.63 -3.59 11.24
CA ALA A 78 4.04 -3.51 12.63
C ALA A 78 3.36 -2.35 13.39
N GLN A 79 3.26 -1.18 12.78
CA GLN A 79 2.57 -0.03 13.37
C GLN A 79 1.07 -0.27 13.54
N LYS A 80 0.42 -0.92 12.58
CA LYS A 80 -0.99 -1.32 12.68
C LYS A 80 -1.20 -2.31 13.83
N GLU A 81 -0.35 -3.32 13.95
CA GLU A 81 -0.44 -4.31 15.03
C GLU A 81 -0.29 -3.65 16.41
N ASP A 82 0.71 -2.78 16.60
CA ASP A 82 0.90 -2.03 17.86
C ASP A 82 -0.32 -1.14 18.18
N PHE A 83 -0.92 -0.53 17.14
CA PHE A 83 -2.14 0.25 17.29
C PHE A 83 -3.33 -0.59 17.76
N TYR A 84 -3.56 -1.77 17.17
CA TYR A 84 -4.63 -2.68 17.59
C TYR A 84 -4.43 -3.18 19.03
N GLN A 85 -3.20 -3.55 19.39
CA GLN A 85 -2.86 -3.98 20.75
C GLN A 85 -3.12 -2.88 21.80
N LYS A 86 -2.75 -1.63 21.50
CA LYS A 86 -2.93 -0.49 22.41
C LYS A 86 -4.39 -0.05 22.54
N THR A 87 -5.16 -0.18 21.47
CA THR A 87 -6.57 0.26 21.44
C THR A 87 -7.55 -0.83 21.86
N GLY A 88 -7.13 -2.10 21.85
CA GLY A 88 -7.99 -3.24 22.14
C GLY A 88 -9.05 -3.49 21.06
N VAL A 89 -8.89 -2.86 19.88
CA VAL A 89 -9.79 -3.00 18.74
C VAL A 89 -9.32 -4.20 17.95
N SER A 90 -10.16 -5.23 17.86
CA SER A 90 -9.86 -6.38 17.02
C SER A 90 -10.03 -6.00 15.54
N PRO A 91 -9.16 -6.46 14.63
CA PRO A 91 -9.39 -6.39 13.19
C PRO A 91 -10.73 -6.99 12.75
N HIS A 92 -11.33 -7.84 13.59
CA HIS A 92 -12.61 -8.51 13.35
C HIS A 92 -13.83 -7.80 13.96
N ASP A 93 -13.64 -6.91 14.95
CA ASP A 93 -14.76 -6.22 15.62
C ASP A 93 -15.40 -5.12 14.73
N GLU A 94 -14.75 -4.76 13.62
CA GLU A 94 -15.20 -3.72 12.70
C GLU A 94 -15.95 -4.25 11.46
N LEU A 95 -15.89 -5.55 11.18
CA LEU A 95 -16.68 -6.17 10.12
C LEU A 95 -18.19 -6.17 10.42
N ALA A 96 -18.59 -5.88 11.65
CA ALA A 96 -19.99 -5.82 12.08
C ALA A 96 -20.68 -4.46 11.81
N VAL A 97 -20.03 -3.50 11.14
CA VAL A 97 -20.66 -2.20 10.78
C VAL A 97 -21.08 -2.14 9.30
N VAL A 98 -21.01 -3.26 8.58
CA VAL A 98 -21.65 -3.40 7.26
C VAL A 98 -22.91 -4.24 7.43
N ASP A 99 -23.95 -3.60 7.95
CA ASP A 99 -25.37 -3.87 7.68
C ASP A 99 -26.16 -2.73 8.33
N ASN A 100 -25.96 -1.50 7.83
CA ASN A 100 -27.06 -0.54 7.87
C ASN A 100 -27.45 -0.29 6.41
N ASP A 101 -28.23 -1.24 5.90
CA ASP A 101 -29.03 -1.14 4.69
C ASP A 101 -30.17 -0.12 4.93
N GLU A 102 -29.78 1.14 5.23
CA GLU A 102 -30.66 2.30 5.18
C GLU A 102 -30.28 3.16 3.97
N SER A 103 -30.09 2.53 2.80
CA SER A 103 -30.17 3.22 1.50
C SER A 103 -31.59 3.17 0.93
N GLY A 104 -32.62 3.09 1.80
CA GLY A 104 -34.00 2.79 1.40
C GLY A 104 -35.05 3.85 1.73
N GLU A 105 -34.71 5.02 2.30
CA GLU A 105 -35.74 5.97 2.74
C GLU A 105 -35.41 7.47 2.50
N PHE A 106 -34.44 7.79 1.64
CA PHE A 106 -34.17 9.19 1.26
C PHE A 106 -34.58 9.57 -0.16
N HIS A 107 -35.07 8.62 -0.96
CA HIS A 107 -35.43 8.92 -2.36
C HIS A 107 -36.90 9.33 -2.56
N ASP A 108 -37.79 8.94 -1.65
CA ASP A 108 -39.24 9.18 -1.80
C ASP A 108 -39.70 10.58 -1.35
N GLU A 109 -38.94 11.25 -0.48
CA GLU A 109 -39.26 12.62 -0.05
C GLU A 109 -38.83 13.70 -1.07
N LEU A 110 -37.84 13.40 -1.93
CA LEU A 110 -37.40 14.36 -2.96
C LEU A 110 -38.34 14.40 -4.18
N GLU A 111 -39.10 13.33 -4.45
CA GLU A 111 -40.10 13.34 -5.53
C GLU A 111 -41.39 14.08 -5.15
N GLN A 112 -41.75 14.15 -3.86
CA GLN A 112 -42.92 14.93 -3.41
C GLN A 112 -42.69 16.44 -3.44
N LEU A 113 -41.44 16.91 -3.35
CA LEU A 113 -41.09 18.34 -3.40
C LEU A 113 -40.90 18.88 -4.83
N LEU A 114 -40.83 18.01 -5.84
CA LEU A 114 -40.70 18.41 -7.25
C LEU A 114 -42.05 18.46 -8.00
N LEU A 115 -43.15 18.18 -7.30
CA LEU A 115 -44.50 18.11 -7.85
C LEU A 115 -45.50 19.11 -7.24
N GLU A 116 -45.03 20.08 -6.44
CA GLU A 116 -45.83 21.25 -6.04
C GLU A 116 -45.53 22.48 -6.92
#